data_AF-A0A7C9HL83-F1
#
_entry.id   AF-A0A7C9HL83-F1
#
_cell.length_a   1.000
_cell.length_b   1.000
_cell.length_c   1.000
_cell.angle_alpha   90.00
_cell.angle_beta   90.00
_cell.angle_gamma   90.00
#
_symmetry.space_group_name_H-M   'P 1'
#
loop_
_entity.id
_entity.type
_entity.pdbx_description
1 polymer ?
#
loop_
_entity_poly.entity_id
_entity_poly.type
_entity_poly.pdbx_seq_one_letter_code
_entity_poly.pdbx_strand_id
1 'polypeptide(L)' 'METYSLLRQFADSWVLLALFAFFIGVVIFAFRPGSTKAYRDVADIPFRHEDAPAPRKGDDDTAANTRDARPKEA' A
#
# COMPACT_ATOMS: atom_id res chain seq x y z
N MET A 1 53.47 14.11 -15.62
CA MET A 1 52.45 14.98 -14.95
C MET A 1 51.04 14.75 -15.50
N GLU A 2 50.88 14.25 -16.73
CA GLU A 2 49.57 13.95 -17.36
C GLU A 2 48.68 12.95 -16.58
N THR A 3 49.23 11.84 -16.11
CA THR A 3 48.44 10.76 -15.46
C THR A 3 47.89 11.14 -14.09
N TYR A 4 48.64 11.93 -13.30
CA TYR A 4 48.21 12.38 -11.99
C TYR A 4 47.06 13.40 -12.09
N SER A 5 47.09 14.26 -13.12
CA SER A 5 46.02 15.23 -13.37
C SER A 5 44.69 14.55 -13.71
N LEU A 6 44.72 13.52 -14.57
CA LEU A 6 43.55 12.72 -14.92
C LEU A 6 42.93 12.01 -13.70
N LEU A 7 43.76 11.33 -12.89
CA LEU A 7 43.28 10.61 -11.70
C LEU A 7 42.67 11.56 -10.66
N ARG A 8 43.26 12.75 -10.50
CA ARG A 8 42.79 13.78 -9.57
C ARG A 8 41.45 14.40 -9.97
N GLN A 9 41.26 14.74 -11.25
CA GLN A 9 39.98 15.26 -11.73
C GLN A 9 38.83 14.26 -11.51
N PHE A 10 39.11 12.97 -11.68
CA PHE A 10 38.14 11.91 -11.42
C PHE A 10 37.81 11.79 -9.92
N ALA A 11 38.83 11.86 -9.05
CA ALA A 11 38.68 11.80 -7.60
C ALA A 11 37.92 13.00 -7.02
N ASP A 12 38.22 14.22 -7.50
CA ASP A 12 37.57 15.46 -7.05
C ASP A 12 36.05 15.47 -7.38
N SER A 13 35.62 14.69 -8.37
CA SER A 13 34.22 14.62 -8.83
C SER A 13 33.35 13.58 -8.08
N TRP A 14 33.96 12.72 -7.26
CA TRP A 14 33.30 11.53 -6.73
C TRP A 14 32.23 11.83 -5.69
N VAL A 15 32.50 12.78 -4.79
CA VAL A 15 31.55 13.20 -3.75
C VAL A 15 30.33 13.88 -4.38
N LEU A 16 30.54 14.71 -5.41
CA LEU A 16 29.46 15.38 -6.14
C LEU A 16 28.57 14.35 -6.85
N LEU A 17 29.16 13.35 -7.50
CA LEU A 17 28.41 12.24 -8.11
C LEU A 17 27.63 11.42 -7.08
N ALA A 18 28.21 11.13 -5.92
CA ALA A 18 27.51 10.40 -4.86
C ALA A 18 26.28 11.15 -4.35
N LEU A 19 26.39 12.47 -4.12
CA LEU A 19 25.27 13.31 -3.71
C LEU A 19 24.20 13.41 -4.80
N PHE A 20 24.61 13.53 -6.06
CA PHE A 20 23.68 13.57 -7.19
C PHE A 20 22.91 12.24 -7.36
N ALA A 21 23.61 11.10 -7.28
CA ALA A 21 22.98 9.79 -7.32
C ALA A 21 22.06 9.57 -6.11
N PHE A 22 22.47 10.00 -4.92
CA PHE A 22 21.64 9.96 -3.71
C PHE A 22 20.36 10.80 -3.89
N PHE A 23 20.48 12.02 -4.41
CA PHE A 23 19.35 12.90 -4.69
C PHE A 23 18.35 12.23 -5.64
N ILE A 24 18.81 11.68 -6.76
CA ILE A 24 17.94 10.92 -7.68
C ILE A 24 17.29 9.73 -6.95
N GLY A 25 18.05 9.01 -6.13
CA GLY A 25 17.54 7.92 -5.30
C GLY A 25 16.40 8.36 -4.37
N VAL A 26 16.53 9.51 -3.72
CA VAL A 26 15.48 10.10 -2.88
C VAL A 26 14.25 10.50 -3.71
N VAL A 27 14.45 11.11 -4.88
CA VAL A 27 13.36 11.48 -5.79
C VAL A 27 12.58 10.23 -6.22
N ILE A 28 13.26 9.18 -6.67
CA ILE A 28 12.63 7.90 -7.05
C ILE A 28 11.92 7.27 -5.85
N PHE A 29 12.53 7.31 -4.66
CA PHE A 29 11.92 6.79 -3.43
C PHE A 29 10.65 7.56 -3.05
N ALA A 30 10.64 8.89 -3.17
CA ALA A 30 9.46 9.71 -2.90
C ALA A 30 8.29 9.39 -3.84
N PHE A 31 8.59 9.09 -5.11
CA PHE A 31 7.59 8.67 -6.09
C PHE A 31 7.26 7.17 -6.04
N ARG A 32 7.89 6.37 -5.15
CA ARG A 32 7.63 4.93 -5.04
C ARG A 32 6.18 4.70 -4.58
N PRO A 33 5.30 4.09 -5.42
CA PRO A 33 3.86 3.96 -5.16
C PRO A 33 3.49 2.87 -4.12
N GLY A 34 4.37 2.60 -3.15
CA GLY A 34 4.22 1.53 -2.17
C GLY A 34 3.56 1.94 -0.86
N SER A 35 3.64 3.21 -0.47
CA SER A 35 3.11 3.70 0.82
C SER A 35 1.57 3.62 0.88
N THR A 36 0.88 3.74 -0.24
CA THR A 36 -0.57 3.97 -0.29
C THR A 36 -1.44 2.73 -0.07
N LYS A 37 -0.89 1.50 -0.10
CA LYS A 37 -1.73 0.29 0.05
C LYS A 37 -2.30 0.13 1.47
N ALA A 38 -1.52 0.44 2.50
CA ALA A 38 -2.01 0.36 3.89
C ALA A 38 -3.01 1.49 4.22
N TYR A 39 -2.82 2.69 3.64
CA TYR A 39 -3.72 3.82 3.88
C TYR A 39 -5.08 3.70 3.19
N ARG A 40 -5.18 2.97 2.07
CA ARG A 40 -6.46 2.75 1.38
C ARG A 40 -7.46 1.96 2.23
N ASP A 41 -7.01 0.91 2.91
CA ASP A 41 -7.91 0.07 3.70
C ASP A 41 -8.45 0.79 4.95
N VAL A 42 -7.66 1.73 5.52
CA VAL A 42 -8.09 2.60 6.63
C VAL A 42 -8.99 3.74 6.16
N ALA A 43 -8.68 4.34 4.99
CA ALA A 43 -9.48 5.42 4.42
C ALA A 43 -10.89 4.96 3.99
N ASP A 44 -11.07 3.68 3.66
CA ASP A 44 -12.37 3.10 3.31
C ASP A 44 -13.22 2.72 4.54
N ILE A 45 -12.69 2.77 5.77
CA ILE A 45 -13.48 2.44 6.98
C ILE A 45 -14.73 3.34 7.14
N PRO A 46 -14.65 4.68 6.98
CA PRO A 46 -15.82 5.55 7.12
C PRO A 46 -16.83 5.38 5.98
N PHE A 47 -16.37 5.03 4.77
CA PHE A 47 -17.21 4.94 3.56
C PHE A 47 -17.72 3.53 3.26
N ARG A 48 -17.24 2.49 3.97
CA ARG A 48 -17.63 1.08 3.78
C ARG A 48 -19.11 0.79 3.97
N HIS A 49 -19.90 1.72 4.51
CA HIS A 49 -21.31 1.56 4.81
C HIS A 49 -22.22 2.54 4.05
N GLU A 50 -21.68 3.30 3.10
CA GLU A 50 -22.47 4.24 2.28
C GLU A 50 -23.29 3.52 1.20
N ASP A 51 -22.73 2.48 0.56
CA ASP A 51 -23.36 1.79 -0.59
C ASP A 51 -24.22 0.56 -0.21
N ALA A 52 -24.13 0.08 1.03
CA ALA A 52 -24.94 -1.03 1.52
C ALA A 52 -25.32 -0.79 2.99
N PRO A 53 -26.63 -0.74 3.33
CA PRO A 53 -27.04 -0.62 4.72
C PRO A 53 -26.47 -1.82 5.50
N ALA A 54 -25.94 -1.55 6.70
CA ALA A 54 -25.44 -2.60 7.57
C ALA A 54 -26.52 -3.69 7.73
N PRO A 55 -26.19 -4.99 7.53
CA PRO A 55 -27.15 -6.06 7.77
C PRO A 55 -27.67 -5.94 9.20
N ARG A 56 -28.99 -6.08 9.39
CA ARG A 56 -29.55 -6.01 10.74
C ARG A 56 -28.99 -7.20 11.49
N LYS A 57 -28.40 -6.92 12.66
CA LYS A 57 -27.98 -7.92 13.63
C LYS A 57 -29.23 -8.69 14.10
N GLY A 58 -29.58 -9.75 13.37
CA GLY A 58 -30.81 -10.53 13.52
C GLY A 58 -31.20 -11.33 12.27
N ASP A 59 -30.61 -11.04 11.11
CA ASP A 59 -30.96 -11.70 9.84
C ASP A 59 -30.28 -13.09 9.70
N ASP A 60 -29.17 -13.31 10.42
CA ASP A 60 -28.40 -14.56 10.40
C ASP A 60 -29.07 -15.69 11.22
N ASP A 61 -29.84 -15.33 12.25
CA ASP A 61 -30.49 -16.31 13.13
C ASP A 61 -31.78 -16.88 12.51
N THR A 62 -32.39 -16.17 11.56
CA THR A 62 -33.66 -16.57 10.94
C THR A 62 -33.47 -17.59 9.81
N ALA A 63 -32.35 -17.49 9.08
CA ALA A 63 -32.02 -18.41 7.99
C ALA A 63 -31.65 -19.83 8.48
N ALA A 64 -31.09 -19.94 9.69
CA ALA A 64 -30.78 -21.22 10.32
C ALA A 64 -32.05 -21.94 10.83
N ASN A 65 -33.01 -21.21 11.40
CA ASN A 65 -34.21 -21.79 12.02
C ASN A 65 -35.24 -22.32 11.01
N THR A 66 -35.30 -21.75 9.80
CA THR A 66 -36.30 -22.14 8.79
C THR A 66 -36.01 -23.51 8.15
N ARG A 67 -34.76 -24.01 8.23
CA ARG A 67 -34.37 -25.30 7.66
C ARG A 67 -34.71 -26.50 8.56
N ASP A 68 -34.78 -26.29 9.87
CA ASP A 68 -35.14 -27.33 10.85
C ASP A 68 -36.66 -27.45 11.10
N ALA A 69 -37.45 -26.46 10.68
CA ALA A 69 -38.90 -26.46 10.87
C ALA A 69 -39.70 -27.19 9.76
N ARG A 70 -39.06 -27.85 8.79
CA ARG A 70 -39.79 -28.68 7.82
C ARG A 70 -40.12 -30.01 8.51
N PRO A 71 -41.39 -30.28 8.88
CA PRO A 71 -41.74 -31.58 9.42
C PRO A 71 -41.38 -32.63 8.36
N LYS A 72 -40.59 -33.62 8.77
CA LYS A 72 -40.33 -34.84 8.01
C LYS A 72 -41.62 -35.66 8.02
N GLU A 73 -42.60 -35.25 7.23
CA GLU A 73 -43.76 -36.08 6.91
C GLU A 73 -43.35 -37.06 5.81
N ALA A 74 -43.13 -38.32 6.20
CA ALA A 74 -43.40 -39.56 5.46
C ALA A 74 -42.84 -40.77 6.24
#